data_AF-K1TLY4-F1
#
_entry.id   AF-K1TLY4-F1
#
_cell.length_a   1.000
_cell.length_b   1.000
_cell.length_c   1.000
_cell.angle_alpha   90.00
_cell.angle_beta   90.00
_cell.angle_gamma   90.00
#
_symmetry.space_group_name_H-M   'P 1'
#
loop_
_entity.id
_entity.type
_entity.pdbx_description
1 polymer ?
#
loop_
_entity_poly.entity_id
_entity_poly.type
_entity_poly.pdbx_seq_one_letter_code
_entity_poly.pdbx_strand_id
1 'polypeptide(L)'
;EGEVYLSDAFRDLQAAPPKISVGVSVQGSVLDLEVDTGEFPVSELKALLKSLHQKKRYHRLRDGRLLRLDDSLEALDELNETLELSGAKLGQNHAQLPLYRAPSLDWALSGQTGVRFNRDDAFRRISRSFHAVKDSEYAPPVSLQKTLRKYQRDGYRWLRTLDGYGMGGILADDMGLGKTVQVLSYLLAMKQNGQTLPSLIVCPASLVLNWAEECQKFTP
;
A
#
# COMPACT_ATOMS: atom_id res chain seq x y z
N GLU A 1 -3.62 3.58 -44.39
CA GLU A 1 -2.71 3.87 -43.26
C GLU A 1 -1.38 4.33 -43.84
N GLY A 2 -0.81 5.42 -43.34
CA GLY A 2 0.45 5.94 -43.85
C GLY A 2 1.63 5.30 -43.13
N GLU A 3 2.59 4.77 -43.88
CA GLU A 3 3.84 4.26 -43.31
C GLU A 3 4.73 5.44 -42.88
N VAL A 4 5.09 5.48 -41.60
CA VAL A 4 6.00 6.49 -41.04
C VAL A 4 7.43 5.97 -41.15
N TYR A 5 8.25 6.66 -41.95
CA TYR A 5 9.67 6.36 -42.10
C TYR A 5 10.49 7.24 -41.15
N LEU A 6 11.28 6.61 -40.28
CA LEU A 6 12.23 7.29 -39.39
C LEU A 6 13.63 7.20 -40.00
N SER A 7 14.39 8.30 -39.97
CA SER A 7 15.80 8.29 -40.39
C SER A 7 16.65 7.50 -39.40
N ASP A 8 17.75 6.90 -39.88
CA ASP A 8 18.66 6.12 -39.02
C ASP A 8 19.25 6.98 -37.90
N ALA A 9 19.60 8.24 -38.20
CA ALA A 9 20.05 9.20 -37.19
C ALA A 9 19.02 9.46 -36.08
N PHE A 10 17.72 9.38 -36.38
CA PHE A 10 16.66 9.52 -35.36
C PHE A 10 16.43 8.20 -34.60
N ARG A 11 16.58 7.04 -35.25
CA ARG A 11 16.52 5.73 -34.59
C ARG A 11 17.64 5.57 -33.57
N ASP A 12 18.87 5.97 -33.93
CA ASP A 12 20.04 5.92 -33.04
C ASP A 12 19.92 6.87 -31.83
N LEU A 13 19.06 7.89 -31.96
CA LEU A 13 18.78 8.84 -30.90
C LEU A 13 17.76 8.28 -29.88
N GLN A 14 17.05 7.19 -30.19
CA GLN A 14 16.10 6.56 -29.27
C GLN A 14 16.79 5.58 -28.31
N ALA A 15 16.52 5.71 -27.02
CA ALA A 15 16.94 4.76 -26.01
C ALA A 15 15.86 3.72 -25.76
N ALA A 16 16.27 2.46 -25.57
CA ALA A 16 15.39 1.42 -25.05
C ALA A 16 15.07 1.70 -23.57
N PRO A 17 13.88 1.31 -23.08
CA PRO A 17 13.52 1.44 -21.68
C PRO A 17 14.47 0.62 -20.79
N PRO A 18 14.87 1.15 -19.62
CA PRO A 18 15.73 0.43 -18.70
C PRO A 18 14.99 -0.78 -18.14
N LYS A 19 15.70 -1.91 -18.02
CA LYS A 19 15.18 -3.09 -17.31
C LYS A 19 15.42 -2.90 -15.83
N ILE A 20 14.36 -2.53 -15.10
CA ILE A 20 14.42 -2.33 -13.66
C ILE A 20 13.74 -3.51 -12.98
N SER A 21 14.38 -4.05 -11.94
CA SER A 21 13.77 -5.02 -11.05
C SER A 21 13.68 -4.45 -9.63
N VAL A 22 12.54 -4.63 -8.96
CA VAL A 22 12.40 -4.26 -7.55
C VAL A 22 12.09 -5.49 -6.72
N GLY A 23 12.99 -5.81 -5.79
CA GLY A 23 12.82 -6.81 -4.74
C GLY A 23 12.16 -6.18 -3.53
N VAL A 24 11.18 -6.87 -2.94
CA VAL A 24 10.53 -6.49 -1.70
C VAL A 24 10.59 -7.64 -0.71
N SER A 25 11.15 -7.38 0.47
CA SER A 25 11.16 -8.32 1.58
C SER A 25 10.65 -7.70 2.88
N VAL A 26 10.19 -8.53 3.81
CA VAL A 26 9.68 -8.08 5.11
C VAL A 26 10.68 -8.41 6.21
N GLN A 27 11.13 -7.38 6.94
CA GLN A 27 12.01 -7.51 8.09
C GLN A 27 11.36 -6.86 9.32
N GLY A 28 10.70 -7.69 10.15
CA GLY A 28 9.95 -7.19 11.31
C GLY A 28 8.82 -6.24 10.88
N SER A 29 8.89 -4.98 11.31
CA SER A 29 7.92 -3.93 10.98
C SER A 29 8.34 -3.05 9.78
N VAL A 30 9.33 -3.49 9.01
CA VAL A 30 9.91 -2.74 7.88
C VAL A 30 9.81 -3.56 6.60
N LEU A 31 9.44 -2.88 5.52
CA LEU A 31 9.58 -3.35 4.15
C LEU A 31 10.95 -2.91 3.63
N ASP A 32 11.70 -3.89 3.15
CA ASP A 32 13.01 -3.70 2.57
C ASP A 32 12.88 -3.75 1.05
N LEU A 33 13.19 -2.65 0.38
CA LEU A 33 13.12 -2.52 -1.07
C LEU A 33 14.52 -2.46 -1.65
N GLU A 34 14.79 -3.38 -2.57
CA GLU A 34 16.03 -3.44 -3.34
C GLU A 34 15.72 -3.17 -4.81
N VAL A 35 16.39 -2.17 -5.39
CA VAL A 35 16.19 -1.75 -6.79
C VAL A 35 17.40 -2.14 -7.61
N ASP A 36 17.25 -3.14 -8.46
CA ASP A 36 18.25 -3.52 -9.46
C ASP A 36 17.97 -2.80 -10.77
N THR A 37 18.87 -1.90 -11.16
CA THR A 37 18.81 -1.13 -12.40
C THR A 37 19.64 -1.73 -13.53
N GLY A 38 20.28 -2.90 -13.30
CA GLY A 38 21.23 -3.50 -14.23
C GLY A 38 22.37 -2.52 -14.58
N GLU A 39 22.59 -2.29 -15.87
CA GLU A 39 23.60 -1.34 -16.37
C GLU A 39 23.14 0.13 -16.31
N PHE A 40 21.89 0.41 -15.93
CA PHE A 40 21.37 1.77 -15.91
C PHE A 40 21.86 2.54 -14.66
N PRO A 41 22.53 3.69 -14.79
CA PRO A 41 23.11 4.39 -13.64
C PRO A 41 22.05 4.93 -12.66
N VAL A 42 22.24 4.69 -11.36
CA VAL A 42 21.35 5.17 -10.27
C VAL A 42 21.17 6.69 -10.28
N SER A 43 22.24 7.43 -10.60
CA SER A 43 22.20 8.89 -10.70
C SER A 43 21.34 9.40 -11.86
N GLU A 44 21.14 8.57 -12.89
CA GLU A 44 20.28 8.84 -14.03
C GLU A 44 18.83 8.44 -13.73
N LEU A 45 18.63 7.35 -12.97
CA LEU A 45 17.31 6.96 -12.46
C LEU A 45 16.63 8.10 -11.69
N LYS A 46 17.35 8.80 -10.81
CA LYS A 46 16.78 9.95 -10.08
C LYS A 46 16.28 11.06 -11.02
N ALA A 47 16.99 11.32 -12.11
CA ALA A 47 16.59 12.33 -13.08
C ALA A 47 15.42 11.86 -13.97
N LEU A 48 15.38 10.56 -14.27
CA LEU A 48 14.27 9.89 -14.95
C LEU A 48 12.98 9.97 -14.12
N LEU A 49 13.03 9.57 -12.85
CA LEU A 49 11.89 9.64 -11.91
C LEU A 49 11.36 11.08 -11.81
N LYS A 50 12.24 12.08 -11.70
CA LYS A 50 11.84 13.49 -11.73
C LYS A 50 11.12 13.88 -13.03
N SER A 51 11.51 13.29 -14.16
CA SER A 51 10.89 13.59 -15.47
C SER A 51 9.53 12.91 -15.64
N LEU A 52 9.38 11.69 -15.09
CA LEU A 52 8.11 10.96 -15.00
C LEU A 52 7.10 11.72 -14.15
N HIS A 53 7.49 12.14 -12.94
CA HIS A 53 6.64 12.93 -12.04
C HIS A 53 6.20 14.27 -12.67
N GLN A 54 7.05 14.85 -13.53
CA GLN A 54 6.72 16.06 -14.30
C GLN A 54 5.86 15.79 -15.55
N LYS A 55 5.43 14.54 -15.77
CA LYS A 55 4.63 14.06 -16.91
C LYS A 55 5.23 14.45 -18.26
N LYS A 56 6.56 14.42 -18.37
CA LYS A 56 7.25 14.66 -19.64
C LYS A 56 7.00 13.49 -20.60
N ARG A 57 7.03 13.77 -21.90
CA ARG A 57 6.91 12.74 -22.95
C ARG A 57 8.24 12.04 -23.27
N TYR A 58 9.35 12.73 -22.98
CA TYR A 58 10.70 12.23 -23.24
C TYR A 58 11.65 12.65 -22.12
N HIS A 59 12.61 11.79 -21.81
CA HIS A 59 13.75 12.07 -20.95
C HIS A 59 15.04 11.98 -21.77
N ARG A 60 15.91 13.00 -21.66
CA ARG A 60 17.22 12.98 -22.31
C ARG A 60 18.24 12.35 -21.39
N LEU A 61 18.79 11.22 -21.80
CA LEU A 61 19.88 10.52 -21.13
C LEU A 61 21.17 11.34 -21.18
N ARG A 62 22.12 11.03 -20.29
CA ARG A 62 23.42 11.72 -20.20
C ARG A 62 24.26 11.55 -21.45
N ASP A 63 24.12 10.42 -22.13
CA ASP A 63 24.77 10.15 -23.42
C ASP A 63 24.10 10.89 -24.61
N GLY A 64 23.01 11.61 -24.36
CA GLY A 64 22.30 12.40 -25.36
C GLY A 64 21.12 11.71 -26.03
N ARG A 65 20.92 10.41 -25.82
CA ARG A 65 19.75 9.68 -26.33
C ARG A 65 18.46 10.12 -25.64
N LEU A 66 17.33 9.92 -26.31
CA LEU A 66 16.00 10.22 -25.81
C LEU A 66 15.28 8.93 -25.45
N LEU A 67 14.92 8.80 -24.18
CA LEU A 67 14.02 7.78 -23.68
C LEU A 67 12.58 8.30 -23.77
N ARG A 68 11.70 7.55 -24.46
CA ARG A 68 10.27 7.85 -24.45
C ARG A 68 9.68 7.45 -23.10
N LEU A 69 8.88 8.34 -22.52
CA LEU A 69 8.15 8.07 -21.30
C LEU A 69 6.71 7.72 -21.69
N ASP A 70 6.38 6.44 -21.56
CA ASP A 70 5.05 5.91 -21.80
C ASP A 70 4.58 5.07 -20.60
N ASP A 71 3.41 4.48 -20.73
CA ASP A 71 2.71 3.74 -19.67
C ASP A 71 3.55 2.56 -19.11
N SER A 72 4.60 2.12 -19.82
CA SER A 72 5.52 1.09 -19.29
C SER A 72 6.43 1.57 -18.15
N LEU A 73 6.44 2.88 -17.86
CA LEU A 73 7.23 3.47 -16.77
C LEU A 73 6.35 4.07 -15.66
N GLU A 74 5.02 3.94 -15.76
CA GLU A 74 4.08 4.47 -14.76
C GLU A 74 4.34 3.87 -13.36
N ALA A 75 4.76 2.60 -13.30
CA ALA A 75 5.06 1.88 -12.05
C ALA A 75 6.20 2.56 -11.28
N LEU A 76 7.18 3.07 -12.01
CA LEU A 76 8.33 3.74 -11.40
C LEU A 76 7.91 5.06 -10.78
N ASP A 77 6.94 5.76 -11.38
CA ASP A 77 6.39 7.00 -10.82
C ASP A 77 5.59 6.71 -9.56
N GLU A 78 4.68 5.73 -9.59
CA GLU A 78 3.89 5.29 -8.43
C GLU A 78 4.77 4.79 -7.27
N LEU A 79 5.83 4.05 -7.60
CA LEU A 79 6.84 3.62 -6.63
C LEU A 79 7.57 4.81 -6.03
N ASN A 80 7.99 5.77 -6.86
CA ASN A 80 8.67 6.96 -6.38
C ASN A 80 7.76 7.81 -5.47
N GLU A 81 6.49 8.00 -5.84
CA GLU A 81 5.51 8.68 -4.99
C GLU A 81 5.33 7.96 -3.65
N THR A 82 5.27 6.62 -3.65
CA THR A 82 5.15 5.81 -2.43
C THR A 82 6.37 5.99 -1.50
N LEU A 83 7.57 6.05 -2.06
CA LEU A 83 8.81 6.32 -1.33
C LEU A 83 8.80 7.74 -0.73
N GLU A 84 8.47 8.75 -1.54
CA GLU A 84 8.44 10.16 -1.13
C GLU A 84 7.43 10.42 -0.01
N LEU A 85 6.20 9.89 -0.14
CA LEU A 85 5.16 9.98 0.89
C LEU A 85 5.55 9.31 2.20
N SER A 86 6.53 8.41 2.18
CA SER A 86 7.05 7.73 3.36
C SER A 86 8.28 8.41 3.94
N GLY A 87 8.75 9.51 3.34
CA GLY A 87 10.02 10.16 3.69
C GLY A 87 11.25 9.30 3.40
N ALA A 88 11.08 8.17 2.70
CA ALA A 88 12.15 7.27 2.34
C ALA A 88 12.91 7.84 1.15
N LYS A 89 14.24 7.77 1.20
CA LYS A 89 15.09 8.14 0.07
C LYS A 89 15.71 6.87 -0.49
N LEU A 90 15.67 6.75 -1.82
CA LEU A 90 16.44 5.73 -2.50
C LEU A 90 17.94 6.00 -2.29
N GLY A 91 18.57 5.17 -1.46
CA GLY A 91 20.00 5.18 -1.18
C GLY A 91 20.81 4.57 -2.33
N GLN A 92 21.84 3.79 -2.00
CA GLN A 92 22.56 2.94 -2.95
C GLN A 92 21.67 1.74 -3.33
N ASN A 93 20.60 1.98 -4.10
CA ASN A 93 19.64 0.96 -4.57
C ASN A 93 18.73 0.36 -3.50
N HIS A 94 18.70 0.95 -2.32
CA HIS A 94 17.95 0.42 -1.20
C HIS A 94 17.03 1.49 -0.59
N ALA A 95 15.84 1.08 -0.18
CA ALA A 95 14.93 1.92 0.58
C ALA A 95 14.17 1.08 1.62
N GLN A 96 13.90 1.69 2.77
CA GLN A 96 13.10 1.09 3.83
C GLN A 96 11.78 1.84 3.96
N LEU A 97 10.69 1.09 4.05
CA LEU A 97 9.35 1.62 4.26
C LEU A 97 8.71 0.99 5.49
N PRO A 98 7.86 1.73 6.22
CA PRO A 98 7.02 1.12 7.24
C PRO A 98 6.10 0.03 6.66
N LEU A 99 5.86 -1.04 7.43
CA LEU A 99 5.03 -2.18 7.00
C LEU A 99 3.64 -1.78 6.47
N TYR A 100 3.04 -0.73 7.04
CA TYR A 100 1.71 -0.25 6.64
C TYR A 100 1.63 0.25 5.19
N ARG A 101 2.77 0.46 4.52
CA ARG A 101 2.83 0.80 3.08
C ARG A 101 2.67 -0.42 2.17
N ALA A 102 2.63 -1.64 2.71
CA ALA A 102 2.55 -2.86 1.91
C ALA A 102 1.38 -2.88 0.91
N PRO A 103 0.15 -2.45 1.26
CA PRO A 103 -0.95 -2.43 0.29
C PRO A 103 -0.76 -1.41 -0.84
N SER A 104 -0.27 -0.20 -0.53
CA SER A 104 0.03 0.82 -1.55
C SER A 104 1.14 0.37 -2.48
N LEU A 105 2.16 -0.26 -1.91
CA LEU A 105 3.25 -0.86 -2.67
C LEU A 105 2.69 -2.00 -3.54
N ASP A 106 1.94 -2.95 -2.98
CA ASP A 106 1.34 -4.05 -3.75
C ASP A 106 0.51 -3.57 -4.93
N TRP A 107 -0.27 -2.49 -4.74
CA TRP A 107 -1.04 -1.84 -5.78
C TRP A 107 -0.13 -1.26 -6.88
N ALA A 108 0.87 -0.46 -6.52
CA ALA A 108 1.86 0.09 -7.47
C ALA A 108 2.64 -1.02 -8.21
N LEU A 109 2.74 -2.20 -7.58
CA LEU A 109 3.39 -3.38 -8.14
C LEU A 109 2.45 -4.28 -8.95
N SER A 110 1.15 -3.96 -9.02
CA SER A 110 0.11 -4.76 -9.69
C SER A 110 -0.35 -4.07 -10.97
N GLY A 111 -0.24 -4.75 -12.11
CA GLY A 111 -0.81 -4.27 -13.38
C GLY A 111 0.15 -3.51 -14.32
N GLN A 112 1.42 -3.40 -13.95
CA GLN A 112 2.39 -2.56 -14.66
C GLN A 112 3.29 -3.38 -15.60
N THR A 113 3.46 -2.93 -16.85
CA THR A 113 4.46 -3.49 -17.79
C THR A 113 5.78 -2.73 -17.64
N GLY A 114 6.94 -3.36 -17.83
CA GLY A 114 8.25 -2.68 -17.86
C GLY A 114 9.13 -2.79 -16.61
N VAL A 115 8.58 -3.09 -15.42
CA VAL A 115 9.34 -3.33 -14.19
C VAL A 115 9.11 -4.76 -13.69
N ARG A 116 10.20 -5.50 -13.42
CA ARG A 116 10.11 -6.85 -12.84
C ARG A 116 10.04 -6.77 -11.33
N PHE A 117 9.15 -7.55 -10.73
CA PHE A 117 8.98 -7.53 -9.27
C PHE A 117 9.26 -8.88 -8.63
N ASN A 118 10.07 -8.87 -7.58
CA ASN A 118 10.27 -10.02 -6.72
C ASN A 118 9.71 -9.72 -5.34
N ARG A 119 8.81 -10.58 -4.84
CA ARG A 119 8.16 -10.44 -3.54
C ARG A 119 8.54 -11.66 -2.72
N ASP A 120 8.96 -11.51 -1.47
CA ASP A 120 9.10 -12.66 -0.57
C ASP A 120 7.73 -13.22 -0.13
N ASP A 121 7.74 -14.35 0.57
CA ASP A 121 6.51 -14.99 1.03
C ASP A 121 5.77 -14.19 2.11
N ALA A 122 6.50 -13.44 2.91
CA ALA A 122 5.93 -12.60 3.96
C ALA A 122 5.11 -11.45 3.34
N PHE A 123 5.67 -10.75 2.36
CA PHE A 123 4.99 -9.70 1.63
C PHE A 123 3.75 -10.24 0.90
N ARG A 124 3.89 -11.38 0.20
CA ARG A 124 2.74 -12.03 -0.47
C ARG A 124 1.61 -12.35 0.50
N ARG A 125 1.93 -12.78 1.72
CA ARG A 125 0.92 -13.08 2.76
C ARG A 125 0.22 -11.81 3.21
N ILE A 126 0.96 -10.73 3.44
CA ILE A 126 0.40 -9.41 3.80
C ILE A 126 -0.53 -8.93 2.69
N SER A 127 -0.06 -8.86 1.44
CA SER A 127 -0.88 -8.43 0.30
C SER A 127 -2.18 -9.24 0.20
N ARG A 128 -2.11 -10.58 0.25
CA ARG A 128 -3.29 -11.44 0.20
C ARG A 128 -4.25 -11.19 1.35
N SER A 129 -3.75 -10.98 2.57
CA SER A 129 -4.62 -10.74 3.72
C SER A 129 -5.41 -9.44 3.62
N PHE A 130 -4.92 -8.45 2.86
CA PHE A 130 -5.64 -7.21 2.57
C PHE A 130 -6.63 -7.35 1.40
N HIS A 131 -6.33 -8.15 0.37
CA HIS A 131 -7.26 -8.42 -0.73
C HIS A 131 -8.39 -9.38 -0.33
N ALA A 132 -8.10 -10.35 0.54
CA ALA A 132 -8.99 -11.43 0.93
C ALA A 132 -9.43 -11.33 2.40
N VAL A 133 -9.69 -10.11 2.90
CA VAL A 133 -10.12 -9.88 4.30
C VAL A 133 -11.38 -10.68 4.67
N LYS A 134 -12.26 -10.92 3.69
CA LYS A 134 -13.49 -11.72 3.87
C LYS A 134 -13.21 -13.18 4.22
N ASP A 135 -12.04 -13.67 3.83
CA ASP A 135 -11.58 -15.05 4.07
C ASP A 135 -10.75 -15.16 5.34
N SER A 136 -10.57 -14.05 6.08
CA SER A 136 -9.90 -14.05 7.37
C SER A 136 -10.63 -14.90 8.40
N GLU A 137 -9.86 -15.68 9.17
CA GLU A 137 -10.34 -16.55 10.24
C GLU A 137 -10.85 -15.80 11.48
N TYR A 138 -10.70 -14.46 11.52
CA TYR A 138 -11.17 -13.67 12.65
C TYR A 138 -12.71 -13.71 12.77
N ALA A 139 -13.19 -14.49 13.72
CA ALA A 139 -14.59 -14.48 14.14
C ALA A 139 -14.85 -13.34 15.14
N PRO A 140 -15.98 -12.63 15.04
CA PRO A 140 -16.42 -11.69 16.07
C PRO A 140 -16.66 -12.39 17.42
N PRO A 141 -16.64 -11.66 18.56
CA PRO A 141 -17.03 -12.18 19.86
C PRO A 141 -18.40 -12.85 19.80
N VAL A 142 -18.56 -14.00 20.46
CA VAL A 142 -19.78 -14.84 20.40
C VAL A 142 -21.04 -14.04 20.72
N SER A 143 -20.98 -13.13 21.70
CA SER A 143 -22.08 -12.24 22.10
C SER A 143 -22.56 -11.31 20.97
N LEU A 144 -21.69 -10.96 20.02
CA LEU A 144 -21.97 -10.00 18.96
C LEU A 144 -22.09 -10.63 17.57
N GLN A 145 -21.76 -11.92 17.41
CA GLN A 145 -21.84 -12.61 16.12
C GLN A 145 -23.23 -12.51 15.47
N LYS A 146 -24.31 -12.73 16.24
CA LYS A 146 -25.69 -12.64 15.74
C LYS A 146 -26.19 -11.20 15.56
N THR A 147 -25.55 -10.24 16.22
CA THR A 147 -25.90 -8.82 16.17
C THR A 147 -25.33 -8.16 14.90
N LEU A 148 -24.07 -8.45 14.57
CA LEU A 148 -23.37 -7.86 13.43
C LEU A 148 -23.95 -8.30 12.09
N ARG A 149 -24.23 -7.33 11.21
CA ARG A 149 -24.53 -7.55 9.79
C ARG A 149 -23.30 -8.08 9.04
N LYS A 150 -23.49 -8.72 7.89
CA LYS A 150 -22.39 -9.32 7.10
C LYS A 150 -21.25 -8.32 6.84
N TYR A 151 -21.57 -7.13 6.33
CA TYR A 151 -20.57 -6.10 6.05
C TYR A 151 -19.85 -5.60 7.32
N GLN A 152 -20.52 -5.57 8.47
CA GLN A 152 -19.89 -5.19 9.74
C GLN A 152 -18.92 -6.28 10.25
N ARG A 153 -19.18 -7.55 9.94
CA ARG A 153 -18.23 -8.64 10.19
C ARG A 153 -17.01 -8.51 9.30
N ASP A 154 -17.18 -8.09 8.05
CA ASP A 154 -16.08 -7.81 7.13
C ASP A 154 -15.22 -6.65 7.65
N GLY A 155 -15.84 -5.56 8.13
CA GLY A 155 -15.12 -4.45 8.76
C GLY A 155 -14.40 -4.83 10.07
N TYR A 156 -15.03 -5.68 10.90
CA TYR A 156 -14.36 -6.26 12.08
C TYR A 156 -13.14 -7.12 11.68
N ARG A 157 -13.26 -7.98 10.66
CA ARG A 157 -12.15 -8.79 10.16
C ARG A 157 -11.02 -7.90 9.65
N TRP A 158 -11.36 -6.83 8.94
CA TRP A 158 -10.39 -5.84 8.47
C TRP A 158 -9.60 -5.22 9.64
N LEU A 159 -10.30 -4.76 10.68
CA LEU A 159 -9.66 -4.22 11.90
C LEU A 159 -8.74 -5.24 12.57
N ARG A 160 -9.18 -6.50 12.70
CA ARG A 160 -8.36 -7.58 13.28
C ARG A 160 -7.16 -7.95 12.41
N THR A 161 -7.28 -7.87 11.09
CA THR A 161 -6.15 -8.07 10.16
C THR A 161 -5.12 -6.98 10.33
N LEU A 162 -5.53 -5.71 10.44
CA LEU A 162 -4.61 -4.59 10.70
C LEU A 162 -3.85 -4.77 12.02
N ASP A 163 -4.59 -5.05 13.09
CA ASP A 163 -4.02 -5.31 14.43
C ASP A 163 -3.01 -6.48 14.41
N GLY A 164 -3.32 -7.56 13.69
CA GLY A 164 -2.41 -8.70 13.53
C GLY A 164 -1.06 -8.37 12.89
N TYR A 165 -0.94 -7.26 12.16
CA TYR A 165 0.32 -6.75 11.61
C TYR A 165 0.85 -5.51 12.34
N GLY A 166 0.25 -5.13 13.48
CA GLY A 166 0.63 -3.93 14.22
C GLY A 166 0.33 -2.62 13.47
N MET A 167 -0.67 -2.64 12.58
CA MET A 167 -1.05 -1.48 11.76
C MET A 167 -2.29 -0.78 12.33
N GLY A 168 -2.35 0.53 12.13
CA GLY A 168 -3.59 1.31 12.28
C GLY A 168 -4.35 1.39 10.96
N GLY A 169 -5.60 1.85 11.01
CA GLY A 169 -6.41 2.08 9.82
C GLY A 169 -7.52 3.09 10.03
N ILE A 170 -8.05 3.61 8.92
CA ILE A 170 -9.19 4.52 8.91
C ILE A 170 -10.42 3.73 8.45
N LEU A 171 -11.35 3.47 9.38
CA LEU A 171 -12.64 2.87 9.06
C LEU A 171 -13.58 3.93 8.50
N ALA A 172 -13.57 4.10 7.18
CA ALA A 172 -14.28 5.15 6.45
C ALA A 172 -15.62 4.70 5.85
N ASP A 173 -16.31 3.76 6.49
CA ASP A 173 -17.67 3.36 6.09
C ASP A 173 -18.62 4.58 6.10
N ASP A 174 -19.66 4.56 5.25
CA ASP A 174 -20.69 5.59 5.22
C ASP A 174 -21.36 5.81 6.59
N MET A 175 -21.91 7.01 6.78
CA MET A 175 -22.67 7.35 7.98
C MET A 175 -23.88 6.42 8.14
N GLY A 176 -24.11 5.93 9.36
CA GLY A 176 -25.21 5.00 9.65
C GLY A 176 -24.90 3.51 9.47
N LEU A 177 -23.75 3.12 8.91
CA LEU A 177 -23.35 1.71 8.76
C LEU A 177 -22.87 1.05 10.08
N GLY A 178 -22.95 1.75 11.21
CA GLY A 178 -22.63 1.18 12.52
C GLY A 178 -21.13 0.95 12.75
N LYS A 179 -20.28 1.93 12.44
CA LYS A 179 -18.85 1.90 12.76
C LYS A 179 -18.60 1.66 14.26
N THR A 180 -19.45 2.23 15.11
CA THR A 180 -19.39 2.06 16.58
C THR A 180 -19.41 0.60 17.00
N VAL A 181 -20.40 -0.18 16.52
CA VAL A 181 -20.51 -1.61 16.91
C VAL A 181 -19.36 -2.45 16.35
N GLN A 182 -18.79 -2.08 15.19
CA GLN A 182 -17.58 -2.73 14.66
C GLN A 182 -16.37 -2.50 15.58
N VAL A 183 -16.15 -1.26 16.01
CA VAL A 183 -15.07 -0.88 16.94
C VAL A 183 -15.25 -1.56 18.30
N LEU A 184 -16.47 -1.55 18.87
CA LEU A 184 -16.74 -2.22 20.14
C LEU A 184 -16.52 -3.73 20.06
N SER A 185 -16.88 -4.35 18.93
CA SER A 185 -16.59 -5.78 18.69
C SER A 185 -15.09 -6.07 18.67
N TYR A 186 -14.31 -5.19 18.06
CA TYR A 186 -12.85 -5.25 18.06
C TYR A 186 -12.27 -5.13 19.48
N LEU A 187 -12.68 -4.10 20.23
CA LEU A 187 -12.21 -3.87 21.61
C LEU A 187 -12.57 -5.02 22.56
N LEU A 188 -13.79 -5.57 22.43
CA LEU A 188 -14.19 -6.74 23.22
C LEU A 188 -13.32 -7.96 22.89
N ALA A 189 -13.01 -8.19 21.61
CA ALA A 189 -12.13 -9.28 21.21
C ALA A 189 -10.70 -9.09 21.77
N MET A 190 -10.17 -7.87 21.76
CA MET A 190 -8.87 -7.55 22.36
C MET A 190 -8.85 -7.86 23.86
N LYS A 191 -9.87 -7.41 24.59
CA LYS A 191 -10.03 -7.70 26.02
C LYS A 191 -10.10 -9.21 26.30
N GLN A 192 -10.85 -9.96 25.49
CA GLN A 192 -10.97 -11.42 25.61
C GLN A 192 -9.65 -12.16 25.31
N ASN A 193 -8.81 -11.59 24.45
CA ASN A 193 -7.47 -12.12 24.15
C ASN A 193 -6.40 -11.71 25.18
N GLY A 194 -6.80 -11.10 26.31
CA GLY A 194 -5.90 -10.77 27.40
C GLY A 194 -5.28 -9.38 27.35
N GLN A 195 -5.77 -8.47 26.49
CA GLN A 195 -5.37 -7.07 26.56
C GLN A 195 -5.82 -6.46 27.89
N THR A 196 -4.86 -6.00 28.70
CA THR A 196 -5.10 -5.42 30.03
C THR A 196 -5.05 -3.90 30.04
N LEU A 197 -4.49 -3.28 29.01
CA LEU A 197 -4.39 -1.83 28.91
C LEU A 197 -5.76 -1.21 28.56
N PRO A 198 -6.09 -0.03 29.13
CA PRO A 198 -7.32 0.66 28.81
C PRO A 198 -7.31 1.18 27.37
N SER A 199 -8.48 1.19 26.73
CA SER A 199 -8.69 1.81 25.43
C SER A 199 -9.24 3.22 25.59
N LEU A 200 -8.74 4.18 24.80
CA LEU A 200 -9.21 5.57 24.79
C LEU A 200 -9.99 5.85 23.51
N ILE A 201 -11.24 6.31 23.64
CA ILE A 201 -12.06 6.77 22.53
C ILE A 201 -12.18 8.28 22.63
N VAL A 202 -11.71 8.97 21.59
CA VAL A 202 -11.85 10.43 21.46
C VAL A 202 -12.97 10.72 20.47
N CYS A 203 -13.98 11.47 20.91
CA CYS A 203 -15.13 11.85 20.09
C CYS A 203 -15.60 13.27 20.42
N PRO A 204 -16.36 13.94 19.53
CA PRO A 204 -17.07 15.17 19.86
C PRO A 204 -17.89 15.03 21.14
N ALA A 205 -17.96 16.09 21.94
CA ALA A 205 -18.66 16.09 23.23
C ALA A 205 -20.12 15.62 23.13
N SER A 206 -20.80 15.94 22.03
CA SER A 206 -22.18 15.53 21.76
C SER A 206 -22.37 14.01 21.57
N LEU A 207 -21.29 13.26 21.29
CA LEU A 207 -21.34 11.82 21.05
C LEU A 207 -20.93 10.98 22.27
N VAL A 208 -20.46 11.60 23.36
CA VAL A 208 -19.98 10.88 24.54
C VAL A 208 -21.07 9.99 25.15
N LEU A 209 -22.29 10.52 25.30
CA LEU A 209 -23.42 9.75 25.84
C LEU A 209 -23.83 8.61 24.91
N ASN A 210 -23.83 8.85 23.58
CA ASN A 210 -24.11 7.81 22.60
C ASN A 210 -23.08 6.67 22.67
N TRP A 211 -21.79 6.98 22.84
CA TRP A 211 -20.76 5.96 23.03
C TRP A 211 -20.99 5.17 24.32
N ALA A 212 -21.35 5.82 25.42
CA ALA A 212 -21.65 5.14 26.69
C ALA A 212 -22.85 4.18 26.57
N GLU A 213 -23.93 4.61 25.93
CA GLU A 213 -25.13 3.79 25.68
C GLU A 213 -24.81 2.58 24.80
N GLU A 214 -24.07 2.77 23.71
CA GLU A 214 -23.69 1.68 22.80
C GLU A 214 -22.73 0.69 23.47
N CYS A 215 -21.81 1.16 24.32
CA CYS A 215 -20.96 0.30 25.16
C CYS A 215 -21.82 -0.59 26.08
N GLN A 216 -22.76 0.00 26.82
CA GLN A 216 -23.62 -0.75 27.74
C GLN A 216 -24.54 -1.74 27.01
N LYS A 217 -24.99 -1.39 25.81
CA LYS A 217 -25.88 -2.23 24.99
C LYS A 217 -25.16 -3.40 24.34
N PHE A 218 -23.98 -3.17 23.76
CA PHE A 218 -23.28 -4.19 22.96
C PHE A 218 -22.18 -4.93 23.72
N THR A 219 -21.54 -4.29 24.70
CA THR A 219 -20.40 -4.83 25.44
C THR A 219 -20.47 -4.45 26.93
N PRO A 220 -21.51 -4.88 27.66
CA PRO A 220 -21.67 -4.57 29.09
C PRO A 220 -20.57 -5.18 29.96
#